data_AF-A0A9W4N3U6-F1
#
_entry.id   AF-A0A9W4N3U6-F1
#
_cell.length_a   1.000
_cell.length_b   1.000
_cell.length_c   1.000
_cell.angle_alpha   90.00
_cell.angle_beta   90.00
_cell.angle_gamma   90.00
#
_symmetry.space_group_name_H-M   'P 1'
#
loop_
_entity.id
_entity.type
_entity.pdbx_description
1 polymer ?
#
loop_
_entity_poly.entity_id
_entity_poly.type
_entity_poly.pdbx_seq_one_letter_code
_entity_poly.pdbx_strand_id
1 'polypeptide(L)'
;MQSMNWKSDINHAKSIPMINWAALIKYAIKTRDPQSMEPSNTRTCYNHPSYNMGGLHLVRVLVFDDGMKWVARIQLHERTSESKKRLLYEVHTLSLLRERTEIPVPEVFGYDLSGDIIGRCFVLMNFIPGSTAMDAFGGWKVHNGEIPLKFKPEFSQSIAKIHVSVLNVRSCGILTD
;
A
#
# COMPACT_ATOMS: atom_id res chain seq x y z
N MET A 1 -1.53 12.04 -18.13
CA MET A 1 -1.53 10.93 -17.17
C MET A 1 -0.15 10.93 -16.49
N GLN A 2 -0.05 11.33 -15.22
CA GLN A 2 1.25 11.40 -14.54
C GLN A 2 1.84 9.99 -14.41
N SER A 3 3.01 9.79 -15.02
CA SER A 3 3.79 8.56 -14.92
C SER A 3 4.26 8.38 -13.48
N MET A 4 3.90 7.27 -12.85
CA MET A 4 4.50 6.89 -11.56
C MET A 4 5.99 6.55 -11.76
N ASN A 5 6.87 7.04 -10.88
CA ASN A 5 8.31 6.69 -10.88
C ASN A 5 8.56 5.27 -10.33
N TRP A 6 7.83 4.28 -10.85
CA TRP A 6 7.91 2.89 -10.41
C TRP A 6 8.70 2.07 -11.42
N LYS A 7 9.46 1.08 -10.92
CA LYS A 7 10.22 0.16 -11.78
C LYS A 7 9.25 -0.79 -12.47
N SER A 8 9.57 -1.28 -13.66
CA SER A 8 8.67 -2.14 -14.46
C SER A 8 9.16 -3.58 -14.61
N ASP A 9 10.38 -3.90 -14.16
CA ASP A 9 11.01 -5.21 -14.35
C ASP A 9 11.44 -5.85 -13.03
N ILE A 10 10.55 -6.64 -12.41
CA ILE A 10 10.85 -7.38 -11.17
C ILE A 10 11.82 -8.54 -11.40
N ASN A 11 11.86 -9.11 -12.59
CA ASN A 11 12.53 -10.40 -12.81
C ASN A 11 14.05 -10.28 -12.67
N HIS A 12 14.59 -9.06 -12.80
CA HIS A 12 16.01 -8.75 -12.59
C HIS A 12 16.35 -8.29 -11.17
N ALA A 13 15.36 -8.23 -10.25
CA ALA A 13 15.61 -7.82 -8.87
C ALA A 13 16.16 -9.00 -8.04
N LYS A 14 17.48 -8.98 -7.78
CA LYS A 14 18.24 -10.05 -7.09
C LYS A 14 17.76 -10.39 -5.65
N SER A 15 16.83 -9.63 -5.06
CA SER A 15 16.36 -9.79 -3.68
C SER A 15 14.86 -10.13 -3.55
N ILE A 16 14.27 -10.61 -4.65
CA ILE A 16 12.95 -11.22 -4.82
C ILE A 16 12.64 -12.46 -3.97
N PRO A 17 12.03 -12.46 -2.76
CA PRO A 17 11.56 -13.73 -2.19
C PRO A 17 10.60 -14.44 -3.16
N MET A 18 10.55 -15.78 -3.08
CA MET A 18 9.55 -16.53 -3.83
C MET A 18 8.15 -16.14 -3.34
N ILE A 19 7.34 -15.57 -4.23
CA ILE A 19 5.98 -15.12 -3.96
C ILE A 19 5.03 -15.89 -4.86
N ASN A 20 4.00 -16.51 -4.27
CA ASN A 20 2.94 -17.14 -5.05
C ASN A 20 1.96 -16.07 -5.56
N TRP A 21 2.28 -15.52 -6.74
CA TRP A 21 1.48 -14.48 -7.40
C TRP A 21 0.07 -14.94 -7.76
N ALA A 22 -0.11 -16.21 -8.14
CA ALA A 22 -1.42 -16.76 -8.47
C ALA A 22 -2.33 -16.79 -7.22
N ALA A 23 -1.79 -17.18 -6.07
CA ALA A 23 -2.50 -17.16 -4.81
C ALA A 23 -2.86 -15.73 -4.37
N LEU A 24 -1.96 -14.75 -4.59
CA LEU A 24 -2.25 -13.33 -4.31
C LEU A 24 -3.44 -12.82 -5.12
N ILE A 25 -3.46 -13.09 -6.43
CA ILE A 25 -4.55 -12.68 -7.33
C ILE A 25 -5.86 -13.37 -6.94
N LYS A 26 -5.82 -14.68 -6.66
CA LYS A 26 -7.00 -15.42 -6.19
C LYS A 26 -7.55 -14.85 -4.89
N TYR A 27 -6.67 -14.51 -3.94
CA TYR A 27 -7.06 -13.87 -2.69
C TYR A 27 -7.71 -12.50 -2.95
N ALA A 28 -7.10 -11.66 -3.78
CA ALA A 28 -7.62 -10.33 -4.09
C ALA A 28 -9.01 -10.38 -4.76
N ILE A 29 -9.23 -11.29 -5.72
CA ILE A 29 -10.54 -11.50 -6.35
C ILE A 29 -11.58 -11.92 -5.30
N LYS A 30 -11.25 -12.90 -4.45
CA LYS A 30 -12.14 -13.38 -3.38
C LYS A 30 -12.48 -12.28 -2.37
N THR A 31 -11.50 -11.47 -1.97
CA THR A 31 -11.70 -10.35 -1.04
C THR A 31 -12.63 -9.29 -1.64
N ARG A 32 -12.50 -9.04 -2.94
CA ARG A 32 -13.31 -8.04 -3.64
C ARG A 32 -14.74 -8.50 -3.89
N ASP A 33 -14.94 -9.79 -4.08
CA ASP A 33 -16.26 -10.39 -4.32
C ASP A 33 -16.49 -11.64 -3.46
N PRO A 34 -16.86 -11.47 -2.19
CA PRO A 34 -17.09 -12.62 -1.31
C PRO A 34 -18.33 -13.44 -1.71
N GLN A 35 -19.24 -12.87 -2.51
CA GLN A 35 -20.57 -13.40 -2.79
C GLN A 35 -20.77 -13.83 -4.26
N SER A 36 -19.74 -13.78 -5.11
CA SER A 36 -19.85 -14.26 -6.50
C SER A 36 -20.05 -15.78 -6.55
N MET A 37 -21.31 -16.21 -6.40
CA MET A 37 -21.80 -17.53 -6.81
C MET A 37 -22.36 -17.50 -8.25
N GLU A 38 -22.44 -16.32 -8.88
CA GLU A 38 -22.96 -16.15 -10.23
C GLU A 38 -21.88 -16.40 -11.30
N PRO A 39 -22.07 -17.39 -12.20
CA PRO A 39 -21.05 -17.81 -13.18
C PRO A 39 -20.86 -16.83 -14.36
N SER A 40 -21.63 -15.73 -14.44
CA SER A 40 -21.66 -14.85 -15.62
C SER A 40 -20.70 -13.66 -15.58
N ASN A 41 -20.16 -13.29 -14.41
CA ASN A 41 -19.16 -12.23 -14.27
C ASN A 41 -17.92 -12.76 -13.54
N THR A 42 -17.07 -13.50 -14.28
CA THR A 42 -15.77 -13.92 -13.75
C THR A 42 -14.89 -12.68 -13.60
N ARG A 43 -14.83 -12.09 -12.40
CA ARG A 43 -13.95 -10.95 -12.14
C ARG A 43 -12.50 -11.33 -12.41
N THR A 44 -11.81 -10.52 -13.19
CA THR A 44 -10.38 -10.72 -13.47
C THR A 44 -9.52 -9.71 -12.72
N CYS A 45 -8.30 -10.13 -12.39
CA CYS A 45 -7.30 -9.30 -11.73
C CYS A 45 -5.92 -9.72 -12.20
N TYR A 46 -5.03 -8.76 -12.43
CA TYR A 46 -3.66 -9.03 -12.83
C TYR A 46 -2.67 -8.13 -12.08
N ASN A 47 -1.42 -8.59 -12.01
CA ASN A 47 -0.33 -7.79 -11.47
C ASN A 47 0.14 -6.79 -12.52
N HIS A 48 0.02 -5.50 -12.23
CA HIS A 48 0.63 -4.48 -13.08
C HIS A 48 2.16 -4.69 -13.16
N PRO A 49 2.80 -4.41 -14.31
CA PRO A 49 4.26 -4.51 -14.43
C PRO A 49 5.00 -3.61 -13.44
N SER A 50 4.43 -2.43 -13.16
CA SER A 50 5.02 -1.48 -12.21
C SER A 50 5.07 -2.02 -10.79
N TYR A 51 6.20 -1.82 -10.14
CA TYR A 51 6.45 -2.12 -8.74
C TYR A 51 7.32 -1.05 -8.09
N ASN A 52 7.21 -0.94 -6.78
CA ASN A 52 8.17 -0.21 -5.96
C ASN A 52 8.72 -1.16 -4.90
N MET A 53 9.95 -0.94 -4.47
CA MET A 53 10.61 -1.82 -3.51
C MET A 53 11.52 -0.98 -2.61
N GLY A 54 11.26 -1.07 -1.31
CA GLY A 54 12.14 -0.51 -0.28
C GLY A 54 12.97 -1.60 0.39
N GLY A 55 13.61 -1.26 1.51
CA GLY A 55 14.36 -2.25 2.30
C GLY A 55 13.49 -3.32 2.94
N LEU A 56 12.23 -3.01 3.30
CA LEU A 56 11.37 -3.93 4.06
C LEU A 56 10.25 -4.56 3.23
N HIS A 57 9.76 -3.84 2.23
CA HIS A 57 8.56 -4.24 1.50
C HIS A 57 8.73 -4.13 -0.01
N LEU A 58 8.11 -5.08 -0.70
CA LEU A 58 7.78 -5.01 -2.11
C LEU A 58 6.34 -4.49 -2.25
N VAL A 59 6.13 -3.57 -3.19
CA VAL A 59 4.83 -2.95 -3.47
C VAL A 59 4.45 -3.25 -4.92
N ARG A 60 3.30 -3.91 -5.12
CA ARG A 60 2.73 -4.21 -6.44
C ARG A 60 1.37 -3.56 -6.61
N VAL A 61 1.07 -3.09 -7.82
CA VAL A 61 -0.30 -2.71 -8.17
C VAL A 61 -1.04 -3.92 -8.72
N LEU A 62 -2.22 -4.19 -8.17
CA LEU A 62 -3.20 -5.12 -8.71
C LEU A 62 -4.25 -4.32 -9.47
N VAL A 63 -4.56 -4.72 -10.70
CA VAL A 63 -5.55 -4.05 -11.54
C VAL A 63 -6.67 -5.04 -11.85
N PHE A 64 -7.90 -4.62 -11.57
CA PHE A 64 -9.08 -5.39 -11.89
C PHE A 64 -9.68 -5.00 -13.24
N ASP A 65 -10.54 -5.85 -13.78
CA ASP A 65 -11.28 -5.64 -15.05
C ASP A 65 -12.01 -4.31 -15.17
N ASP A 66 -12.64 -3.84 -14.10
CA ASP A 66 -13.34 -2.55 -14.07
C ASP A 66 -12.41 -1.33 -13.86
N GLY A 67 -11.09 -1.55 -13.93
CA GLY A 67 -10.08 -0.50 -13.80
C GLY A 67 -9.76 -0.11 -12.35
N MET A 68 -10.42 -0.70 -11.35
CA MET A 68 -10.06 -0.51 -9.95
C MET A 68 -8.62 -0.98 -9.71
N LYS A 69 -7.89 -0.24 -8.86
CA LYS A 69 -6.50 -0.55 -8.53
C LYS A 69 -6.32 -0.74 -7.04
N TRP A 70 -5.70 -1.84 -6.67
CA TRP A 70 -5.24 -2.10 -5.30
C TRP A 70 -3.71 -2.12 -5.26
N VAL A 71 -3.17 -1.98 -4.06
CA VAL A 71 -1.76 -2.11 -3.77
C VAL A 71 -1.57 -3.32 -2.86
N ALA A 72 -0.71 -4.24 -3.29
CA ALA A 72 -0.19 -5.30 -2.44
C ALA A 72 1.16 -4.87 -1.86
N ARG A 73 1.22 -4.67 -0.54
CA ARG A 73 2.45 -4.41 0.20
C ARG A 73 2.89 -5.72 0.87
N ILE A 74 3.99 -6.29 0.39
CA ILE A 74 4.47 -7.63 0.71
C ILE A 74 5.79 -7.51 1.46
N GLN A 75 5.97 -8.24 2.57
CA GLN A 75 7.24 -8.26 3.30
C GLN A 75 8.32 -9.01 2.50
N LEU A 76 9.51 -8.42 2.40
CA LEU A 76 10.66 -9.04 1.73
C LEU A 76 11.31 -10.11 2.61
N HIS A 77 11.43 -9.83 3.91
CA HIS A 77 12.11 -10.66 4.88
C HIS A 77 11.21 -11.76 5.43
N GLU A 78 11.83 -12.76 6.03
CA GLU A 78 11.10 -13.82 6.72
C GLU A 78 10.31 -13.27 7.91
N ARG A 79 9.18 -13.93 8.17
CA ARG A 79 8.29 -13.56 9.26
C ARG A 79 8.96 -13.79 10.61
N THR A 80 9.10 -12.71 11.36
CA THR A 80 9.39 -12.73 12.80
C THR A 80 8.15 -12.30 13.58
N SER A 81 8.06 -12.66 14.86
CA SER A 81 6.98 -12.19 15.74
C SER A 81 6.86 -10.66 15.73
N GLU A 82 7.98 -9.97 15.63
CA GLU A 82 8.04 -8.51 15.52
C GLU A 82 7.48 -8.00 14.17
N SER A 83 7.87 -8.61 13.05
CA SER A 83 7.35 -8.22 11.73
C SER A 83 5.84 -8.41 11.60
N LYS A 84 5.28 -9.42 12.28
CA LYS A 84 3.82 -9.67 12.34
C LYS A 84 3.12 -8.58 13.14
N LYS A 85 3.63 -8.24 14.32
CA LYS A 85 3.09 -7.16 15.16
C LYS A 85 3.12 -5.82 14.42
N ARG A 86 4.22 -5.50 13.74
CA ARG A 86 4.33 -4.27 12.92
C ARG A 86 3.28 -4.19 11.83
N LEU A 87 3.06 -5.29 11.11
CA LEU A 87 2.04 -5.35 10.06
C LEU A 87 0.63 -5.18 10.64
N LEU A 88 0.34 -5.83 11.77
CA LEU A 88 -0.93 -5.70 12.47
C LEU A 88 -1.16 -4.27 12.97
N TYR A 89 -0.14 -3.64 13.57
CA TYR A 89 -0.20 -2.24 14.00
C TYR A 89 -0.38 -1.29 12.84
N GLU A 90 0.23 -1.55 11.67
CA GLU A 90 0.00 -0.77 10.46
C GLU A 90 -1.48 -0.83 10.05
N VAL A 91 -2.08 -2.02 10.00
CA VAL A 91 -3.51 -2.20 9.66
C VAL A 91 -4.41 -1.46 10.65
N HIS A 92 -4.21 -1.64 11.96
CA HIS A 92 -5.03 -0.98 12.97
C HIS A 92 -4.86 0.55 12.97
N THR A 93 -3.64 1.04 12.76
CA THR A 93 -3.37 2.47 12.69
C THR A 93 -4.09 3.08 11.48
N LEU A 94 -4.05 2.42 10.31
CA LEU A 94 -4.75 2.88 9.12
C LEU A 94 -6.27 2.92 9.33
N SER A 95 -6.85 1.89 9.95
CA SER A 95 -8.28 1.88 10.29
C SER A 95 -8.64 3.05 11.22
N LEU A 96 -7.87 3.22 12.31
CA LEU A 96 -8.10 4.28 13.28
C LEU A 96 -7.99 5.68 12.64
N LEU A 97 -6.97 5.91 11.81
CA LEU A 97 -6.79 7.19 11.13
C LEU A 97 -7.96 7.47 10.17
N ARG A 98 -8.44 6.45 9.45
CA ARG A 98 -9.58 6.59 8.54
C ARG A 98 -10.88 6.89 9.27
N GLU A 99 -11.11 6.25 10.41
CA GLU A 99 -12.33 6.43 11.21
C GLU A 99 -12.36 7.76 11.96
N ARG A 100 -11.20 8.28 12.35
CA ARG A 100 -11.08 9.42 13.28
C ARG A 100 -10.59 10.71 12.63
N THR A 101 -10.17 10.68 11.36
CA THR A 101 -9.61 11.85 10.68
C THR A 101 -10.07 11.93 9.22
N GLU A 102 -9.97 13.12 8.65
CA GLU A 102 -10.16 13.34 7.20
C GLU A 102 -8.87 13.14 6.40
N ILE A 103 -7.80 12.64 7.04
CA ILE A 103 -6.52 12.43 6.37
C ILE A 103 -6.71 11.32 5.32
N PRO A 104 -6.27 11.53 4.07
CA PRO A 104 -6.33 10.50 3.05
C PRO A 104 -5.34 9.39 3.38
N VAL A 105 -5.82 8.34 4.04
CA VAL A 105 -5.05 7.11 4.32
C VAL A 105 -5.55 5.95 3.47
N PRO A 106 -4.67 4.98 3.15
CA PRO A 106 -5.10 3.80 2.45
C PRO A 106 -6.15 3.00 3.21
N GLU A 107 -7.18 2.56 2.52
CA GLU A 107 -8.17 1.61 3.02
C GLU A 107 -7.64 0.19 2.85
N VAL A 108 -7.62 -0.57 3.95
CA VAL A 108 -7.17 -1.97 3.94
C VAL A 108 -8.35 -2.86 3.57
N PHE A 109 -8.19 -3.67 2.52
CA PHE A 109 -9.20 -4.64 2.07
C PHE A 109 -8.96 -6.05 2.63
N GLY A 110 -7.71 -6.40 2.91
CA GLY A 110 -7.37 -7.71 3.45
C GLY A 110 -5.88 -7.83 3.72
N TYR A 111 -5.50 -8.80 4.54
CA TYR A 111 -4.09 -9.01 4.92
C TYR A 111 -3.85 -10.44 5.36
N ASP A 112 -2.58 -10.86 5.30
CA ASP A 112 -2.10 -12.14 5.82
C ASP A 112 -0.86 -11.91 6.69
N LEU A 113 -0.98 -12.28 7.98
CA LEU A 113 0.12 -12.23 8.94
C LEU A 113 0.88 -13.55 9.05
N SER A 114 0.33 -14.65 8.54
CA SER A 114 0.92 -15.97 8.58
C SER A 114 1.94 -16.17 7.45
N GLY A 115 1.68 -15.56 6.30
CA GLY A 115 2.42 -15.79 5.06
C GLY A 115 2.05 -17.10 4.38
N ASP A 116 1.01 -17.80 4.85
CA ASP A 116 0.62 -19.11 4.35
C ASP A 116 0.00 -19.03 2.96
N ILE A 117 -0.52 -17.87 2.56
CA ILE A 117 -1.21 -17.70 1.28
C ILE A 117 -0.20 -17.55 0.13
N ILE A 118 0.78 -16.66 0.31
CA ILE A 118 1.72 -16.30 -0.77
C ILE A 118 3.18 -16.63 -0.47
N GLY A 119 3.47 -17.22 0.69
CA GLY A 119 4.81 -17.44 1.23
C GLY A 119 5.37 -16.26 2.02
N ARG A 120 4.67 -15.12 2.09
CA ARG A 120 5.09 -13.89 2.77
C ARG A 120 3.89 -13.15 3.35
N CYS A 121 4.11 -12.41 4.43
CA CYS A 121 3.08 -11.54 5.00
C CYS A 121 2.78 -10.38 4.04
N PHE A 122 1.52 -10.00 3.91
CA PHE A 122 1.10 -8.91 3.04
C PHE A 122 -0.14 -8.17 3.55
N VAL A 123 -0.35 -6.98 3.02
CA VAL A 123 -1.59 -6.20 3.14
C VAL A 123 -2.02 -5.77 1.73
N LEU A 124 -3.31 -5.92 1.44
CA LEU A 124 -4.00 -5.37 0.28
C LEU A 124 -4.74 -4.10 0.70
N MET A 125 -4.49 -3.01 -0.01
CA MET A 125 -5.11 -1.72 0.26
C MET A 125 -5.46 -0.98 -1.02
N ASN A 126 -6.27 0.06 -0.95
CA ASN A 126 -6.56 0.90 -2.11
C ASN A 126 -5.30 1.57 -2.68
N PHE A 127 -5.32 1.80 -3.98
CA PHE A 127 -4.28 2.57 -4.65
C PHE A 127 -4.58 4.07 -4.53
N ILE A 128 -3.67 4.81 -3.90
CA ILE A 128 -3.73 6.28 -3.85
C ILE A 128 -2.87 6.84 -4.99
N PRO A 129 -3.46 7.51 -6.00
CA PRO A 129 -2.70 8.15 -7.05
C PRO A 129 -1.92 9.34 -6.50
N GLY A 130 -0.61 9.37 -6.71
CA GLY A 130 0.23 10.47 -6.27
C GLY A 130 1.71 10.24 -6.56
N SER A 131 2.50 11.29 -6.36
CA SER A 131 3.97 11.23 -6.37
C SER A 131 4.49 11.37 -4.95
N THR A 132 5.60 10.71 -4.63
CA THR A 132 6.32 11.00 -3.39
C THR A 132 6.92 12.40 -3.46
N ALA A 133 7.20 13.02 -2.31
CA ALA A 133 7.89 14.31 -2.26
C ALA A 133 9.23 14.28 -3.02
N MET A 134 9.97 13.18 -2.90
CA MET A 134 11.25 12.96 -3.57
C MET A 134 11.13 12.81 -5.08
N ASP A 135 9.98 12.34 -5.57
CA ASP A 135 9.68 12.11 -6.99
C ASP A 135 8.94 13.29 -7.66
N ALA A 136 8.39 14.19 -6.86
CA ALA A 136 7.65 15.34 -7.34
C ALA A 136 8.56 16.30 -8.12
N PHE A 137 7.96 17.07 -9.04
CA PHE A 137 8.64 18.15 -9.77
C PHE A 137 9.87 17.72 -10.58
N GLY A 138 9.91 16.49 -11.11
CA GLY A 138 11.07 15.96 -11.84
C GLY A 138 12.03 15.14 -10.97
N GLY A 139 11.71 15.01 -9.68
CA GLY A 139 12.30 14.08 -8.75
C GLY A 139 13.76 14.35 -8.43
N TRP A 140 14.44 13.31 -7.90
CA TRP A 140 15.85 13.40 -7.49
C TRP A 140 16.77 13.97 -8.57
N LYS A 141 16.56 13.62 -9.85
CA LYS A 141 17.43 14.06 -10.95
C LYS A 141 17.38 15.57 -11.21
N VAL A 142 16.24 16.21 -10.94
CA VAL A 142 16.00 17.62 -11.29
C VAL A 142 16.19 18.52 -10.08
N HIS A 143 15.80 18.06 -8.89
CA HIS A 143 15.81 18.89 -7.68
C HIS A 143 16.53 18.24 -6.48
N ASN A 144 17.29 17.16 -6.67
CA ASN A 144 17.98 16.44 -5.59
C ASN A 144 17.04 16.05 -4.43
N GLY A 145 15.76 15.78 -4.75
CA GLY A 145 14.73 15.43 -3.78
C GLY A 145 14.19 16.62 -2.98
N GLU A 146 14.58 17.85 -3.31
CA GLU A 146 14.06 19.06 -2.69
C GLU A 146 12.74 19.52 -3.32
N ILE A 147 11.83 19.99 -2.48
CA ILE A 147 10.62 20.67 -2.94
C ILE A 147 11.01 22.08 -3.41
N PRO A 148 10.70 22.48 -4.66
CA PRO A 148 11.02 23.80 -5.17
C PRO A 148 10.50 24.92 -4.26
N LEU A 149 11.28 25.99 -4.11
CA LEU A 149 10.99 27.10 -3.19
C LEU A 149 9.57 27.66 -3.36
N LYS A 150 9.06 27.72 -4.60
CA LYS A 150 7.70 28.18 -4.89
C LYS A 150 6.59 27.34 -4.23
N PHE A 151 6.80 26.04 -4.05
CA PHE A 151 5.81 25.12 -3.48
C PHE A 151 6.08 24.80 -2.00
N LYS A 152 7.29 25.11 -1.50
CA LYS A 152 7.72 24.79 -0.14
C LYS A 152 6.78 25.33 0.96
N PRO A 153 6.23 26.56 0.88
CA PRO A 153 5.29 27.05 1.89
C PRO A 153 4.01 26.22 1.96
N GLU A 154 3.34 26.00 0.83
CA GLU A 154 2.08 25.25 0.76
C GLU A 154 2.27 23.78 1.14
N PHE A 155 3.36 23.17 0.67
CA PHE A 155 3.75 21.81 1.06
C PHE A 155 3.94 21.70 2.59
N SER A 156 4.75 22.59 3.18
CA SER A 156 5.03 22.56 4.62
C SER A 156 3.76 22.79 5.45
N GLN A 157 2.89 23.71 5.02
CA GLN A 157 1.61 23.94 5.68
C GLN A 157 0.69 22.71 5.62
N SER A 158 0.65 22.03 4.47
CA SER A 158 -0.15 20.82 4.29
C SER A 158 0.35 19.67 5.17
N ILE A 159 1.66 19.43 5.22
CA ILE A 159 2.26 18.44 6.12
C ILE A 159 1.98 18.77 7.59
N ALA A 160 2.10 20.05 7.98
CA ALA A 160 1.79 20.48 9.35
C ALA A 160 0.34 20.20 9.73
N LYS A 161 -0.64 20.48 8.85
CA LYS A 161 -2.06 20.17 9.08
C LYS A 161 -2.29 18.67 9.25
N ILE A 162 -1.65 17.84 8.43
CA ILE A 162 -1.72 16.38 8.55
C ILE A 162 -1.14 15.93 9.90
N HIS A 163 0.05 16.41 10.29
CA HIS A 163 0.67 16.07 11.56
C HIS A 163 -0.21 16.45 12.77
N VAL A 164 -0.76 17.66 12.78
CA VAL A 164 -1.70 18.09 13.84
C VAL A 164 -2.92 17.17 13.90
N SER A 165 -3.45 16.78 12.74
CA SER A 165 -4.60 15.88 12.66
C SER A 165 -4.27 14.49 13.22
N VAL A 166 -3.11 13.92 12.88
CA VAL A 166 -2.64 12.63 13.44
C VAL A 166 -2.45 12.72 14.96
N LEU A 167 -1.82 13.79 15.46
CA LEU A 167 -1.55 13.96 16.89
C LEU A 167 -2.82 14.18 17.73
N ASN A 168 -3.87 14.71 17.11
CA ASN A 168 -5.17 14.93 17.76
C ASN A 168 -6.07 13.70 17.74
N VAL A 169 -5.64 12.58 17.15
CA VAL A 169 -6.37 11.31 17.25
C VAL A 169 -6.30 10.82 18.69
N ARG A 170 -7.38 11.04 19.44
CA ARG A 170 -7.52 10.50 20.78
C ARG A 170 -7.72 8.98 20.68
N SER A 171 -6.81 8.22 21.28
CA SER A 171 -7.01 6.79 21.53
C SER A 171 -8.05 6.61 22.63
N CYS A 172 -9.33 6.72 22.30
CA CYS A 172 -10.40 6.44 23.25
C CYS A 172 -10.73 4.93 23.21
N GLY A 173 -10.28 4.19 24.23
CA GLY A 173 -10.85 2.91 24.66
C GLY A 173 -10.49 1.63 23.88
N ILE A 174 -9.22 1.18 23.90
CA ILE A 174 -8.86 -0.23 23.58
C ILE A 174 -8.05 -0.84 24.74
N LEU A 175 -8.47 -0.55 25.97
CA LEU A 175 -7.97 -1.19 27.20
C LEU A 175 -9.13 -1.44 28.16
N THR A 176 -10.12 -2.22 27.71
CA THR A 176 -11.04 -2.95 28.59
C THR A 176 -11.51 -4.17 27.80
N ASP A 177 -10.83 -5.30 28.02
CA ASP A 177 -11.41 -6.61 28.33
C ASP A 177 -10.26 -7.62 28.57
#